data_AF-A0A522U927-F1
#
_entry.id   AF-A0A522U927-F1
#
_cell.length_a   1.000
_cell.length_b   1.000
_cell.length_c   1.000
_cell.angle_alpha   90.00
_cell.angle_beta   90.00
_cell.angle_gamma   90.00
#
_symmetry.space_group_name_H-M   'P 1'
#
loop_
_entity.id
_entity.type
_entity.pdbx_description
1 polymer ?
#
loop_
_entity_poly.entity_id
_entity_poly.type
_entity_poly.pdbx_seq_one_letter_code
_entity_poly.pdbx_strand_id
1 'polypeptide(L)'
;MRLAVLDRDRCQPRLCDYQCIKFCPRVRTGDETIVVDENGKPVISEELCAGCGICVKRCPFDSIIIIGLPEALEEPTHRYGKNGFALYGLPVPATGKVTGILGPNGIGKSTAINILSGTLKPNLGKGRIGWEEILDYYAGSTLHEYLEGVSQKKIKISQKPQYVDMIPKKFKGKVRELLSKTDERGILNELIKKLDIEGIIDRSIEELSGGELQRVALAACIGREADFYF
;
A
#
# COMPACT_ATOMS: atom_id res chain seq x y z
N MET A 1 -15.26 -18.55 3.69
CA MET A 1 -15.55 -17.12 3.42
C MET A 1 -15.22 -16.79 1.96
N ARG A 2 -15.86 -15.80 1.34
CA ARG A 2 -15.56 -15.37 -0.05
C ARG A 2 -15.12 -13.91 -0.05
N LEU A 3 -14.09 -13.59 -0.82
CA LEU A 3 -13.70 -12.22 -1.07
C LEU A 3 -14.12 -11.81 -2.46
N ALA A 4 -14.74 -10.64 -2.55
CA ALA A 4 -15.05 -10.01 -3.81
C ALA A 4 -14.34 -8.67 -3.86
N VAL A 5 -13.40 -8.52 -4.78
CA VAL A 5 -12.65 -7.27 -5.01
C VAL A 5 -13.07 -6.70 -6.36
N LEU A 6 -13.29 -5.39 -6.39
CA LEU A 6 -13.55 -4.61 -7.58
C LEU A 6 -12.42 -3.59 -7.78
N ASP A 7 -11.70 -3.72 -8.89
CA ASP A 7 -10.84 -2.66 -9.40
C ASP A 7 -11.73 -1.53 -9.94
N ARG A 8 -11.92 -0.50 -9.10
CA ARG A 8 -12.80 0.63 -9.40
C ARG A 8 -12.32 1.46 -10.59
N ASP A 9 -11.03 1.48 -10.88
CA ASP A 9 -10.43 2.28 -11.96
C ASP A 9 -10.67 1.61 -13.32
N ARG A 10 -10.53 0.28 -13.38
CA ARG A 10 -10.82 -0.50 -14.60
C ARG A 10 -12.31 -0.69 -14.85
N CYS A 11 -13.12 -0.68 -13.80
CA CYS A 11 -14.55 -0.93 -13.93
C CYS A 11 -15.23 0.20 -14.72
N GLN A 12 -15.82 -0.10 -15.88
CA GLN A 12 -16.60 0.87 -16.67
C GLN A 12 -18.06 0.38 -16.84
N PRO A 13 -18.93 0.52 -15.82
CA PRO A 13 -20.26 -0.10 -15.80
C PRO A 13 -21.18 0.35 -16.94
N ARG A 14 -21.06 1.61 -17.36
CA ARG A 14 -21.84 2.18 -18.48
C ARG A 14 -21.47 1.57 -19.83
N LEU A 15 -20.21 1.19 -20.02
CA LEU A 15 -19.73 0.60 -21.29
C LEU A 15 -20.08 -0.89 -21.40
N CYS A 16 -20.10 -1.62 -20.28
CA CYS A 16 -20.52 -3.02 -20.28
C CYS A 16 -22.00 -3.22 -19.95
N ASP A 17 -22.75 -2.14 -19.67
CA ASP A 17 -24.17 -2.21 -19.32
C ASP A 17 -24.43 -3.21 -18.17
N TYR A 18 -23.63 -3.08 -17.11
CA TYR A 18 -23.70 -3.88 -15.88
C TYR A 18 -23.77 -5.41 -16.09
N GLN A 19 -22.97 -5.98 -17.00
CA GLN A 19 -22.92 -7.44 -17.24
C GLN A 19 -22.83 -8.26 -15.94
N CYS A 20 -22.08 -7.78 -14.94
CA CYS A 20 -21.91 -8.47 -13.67
C CYS A 20 -23.25 -8.72 -12.95
N ILE A 21 -24.17 -7.74 -12.97
CA ILE A 21 -25.51 -7.83 -12.38
C ILE A 21 -26.39 -8.74 -13.25
N LYS A 22 -26.41 -8.50 -14.57
CA LYS A 22 -27.26 -9.23 -15.53
C LYS A 22 -27.00 -10.73 -15.56
N PHE A 23 -25.74 -11.14 -15.43
CA PHE A 23 -25.32 -12.53 -15.53
C PHE A 23 -25.13 -13.21 -14.17
N CYS A 24 -25.25 -12.50 -13.05
CA CYS A 24 -25.14 -13.12 -11.72
C CYS A 24 -26.36 -14.02 -11.44
N PRO A 25 -26.18 -15.33 -11.21
CA PRO A 25 -27.31 -16.23 -10.98
C PRO A 25 -28.16 -15.81 -9.78
N ARG A 26 -27.51 -15.37 -8.70
CA ARG A 26 -28.19 -14.93 -7.47
C ARG A 26 -29.06 -13.69 -7.70
N VAL A 27 -28.55 -12.73 -8.47
CA VAL A 27 -29.34 -11.55 -8.83
C VAL A 27 -30.52 -11.92 -9.74
N ARG A 28 -30.32 -12.85 -10.68
CA ARG A 28 -31.39 -13.36 -11.54
C ARG A 28 -32.49 -14.11 -10.77
N THR A 29 -32.17 -14.67 -9.62
CA THR A 29 -33.14 -15.30 -8.70
C THR A 29 -33.79 -14.30 -7.74
N GLY A 30 -33.47 -13.00 -7.84
CA GLY A 30 -34.03 -11.93 -7.01
C GLY A 30 -33.20 -11.54 -5.79
N ASP A 31 -32.00 -12.11 -5.59
CA ASP A 31 -31.12 -11.74 -4.48
C ASP A 31 -30.40 -10.41 -4.75
N GLU A 32 -30.15 -9.62 -3.71
CA GLU A 32 -29.34 -8.38 -3.79
C GLU A 32 -27.83 -8.65 -3.71
N THR A 33 -27.37 -9.72 -4.38
CA THR A 33 -25.95 -10.13 -4.32
C THR A 33 -25.01 -9.09 -4.94
N ILE A 34 -25.45 -8.39 -5.98
CA ILE A 34 -24.70 -7.30 -6.60
C ILE A 34 -25.63 -6.10 -6.75
N VAL A 35 -25.32 -5.01 -6.04
CA VAL A 35 -26.06 -3.75 -6.06
C VAL A 35 -25.20 -2.64 -6.66
N VAL A 36 -25.80 -1.50 -7.00
CA VAL A 36 -25.07 -0.33 -7.51
C VAL A 36 -24.91 0.68 -6.38
N ASP A 37 -23.68 1.16 -6.16
CA ASP A 37 -23.42 2.22 -5.18
C ASP A 37 -23.79 3.61 -5.71
N GLU A 38 -23.70 4.62 -4.85
CA GLU A 38 -23.99 6.03 -5.16
C GLU A 38 -23.13 6.58 -6.33
N ASN A 39 -21.97 5.98 -6.58
CA ASN A 39 -21.06 6.35 -7.67
C ASN A 39 -21.35 5.60 -8.97
N GLY A 40 -22.42 4.79 -9.02
CA GLY A 40 -22.77 3.99 -10.17
C GLY A 40 -21.87 2.76 -10.38
N LYS A 41 -21.10 2.34 -9.38
CA LYS A 41 -20.21 1.17 -9.44
C LYS A 41 -20.89 -0.04 -8.79
N PRO A 42 -20.68 -1.26 -9.30
CA PRO A 42 -21.24 -2.46 -8.68
C PRO A 42 -20.56 -2.74 -7.32
N VAL A 43 -21.33 -3.21 -6.35
CA VAL A 43 -20.89 -3.65 -5.03
C VAL A 43 -21.40 -5.06 -4.81
N ILE A 44 -20.50 -5.97 -4.49
CA ILE A 44 -20.78 -7.40 -4.37
C ILE A 44 -20.87 -7.76 -2.88
N SER A 45 -21.98 -8.36 -2.47
CA SER A 45 -22.15 -8.92 -1.13
C SER A 45 -21.34 -10.22 -0.99
N GLU A 46 -20.34 -10.21 -0.12
CA GLU A 46 -19.47 -11.37 0.15
C GLU A 46 -20.23 -12.52 0.84
N GLU A 47 -21.29 -12.20 1.58
CA GLU A 47 -22.16 -13.16 2.27
C GLU A 47 -23.10 -13.89 1.31
N LEU A 48 -23.78 -13.13 0.44
CA LEU A 48 -24.78 -13.68 -0.49
C LEU A 48 -24.16 -14.34 -1.73
N CYS A 49 -22.98 -13.86 -2.13
CA CYS A 49 -22.30 -14.33 -3.34
C CYS A 49 -21.97 -15.82 -3.22
N ALA A 50 -22.43 -16.62 -4.20
CA ALA A 50 -22.14 -18.06 -4.22
C ALA A 50 -20.69 -18.40 -4.63
N GLY A 51 -19.92 -17.44 -5.14
CA GLY A 51 -18.55 -17.67 -5.58
C GLY A 51 -18.41 -18.37 -6.94
N CYS A 52 -19.48 -18.43 -7.74
CA CYS A 52 -19.49 -19.15 -9.03
C CYS A 52 -18.56 -18.56 -10.12
N GLY A 53 -18.04 -17.34 -9.94
CA GLY A 53 -17.11 -16.69 -10.87
C GLY A 53 -17.71 -16.24 -12.20
N ILE A 54 -19.03 -16.29 -12.39
CA ILE A 54 -19.67 -15.89 -13.67
C ILE A 54 -19.48 -14.40 -13.94
N CYS A 55 -19.65 -13.54 -12.95
CA CYS A 55 -19.44 -12.10 -13.10
C CYS A 55 -17.97 -11.74 -13.42
N VAL A 56 -17.00 -12.55 -12.95
CA VAL A 56 -15.58 -12.41 -13.30
C VAL A 56 -15.41 -12.68 -14.79
N LYS A 57 -15.87 -13.84 -15.27
CA LYS A 57 -15.75 -14.25 -16.69
C LYS A 57 -16.51 -13.34 -17.66
N ARG A 58 -17.57 -12.70 -17.20
CA ARG A 58 -18.41 -11.79 -18.01
C ARG A 58 -17.96 -10.34 -17.97
N CYS A 59 -17.00 -9.99 -17.12
CA CYS A 59 -16.48 -8.63 -17.06
C CYS A 59 -15.52 -8.40 -18.24
N PRO A 60 -15.84 -7.51 -19.20
CA PRO A 60 -14.96 -7.25 -20.34
C PRO A 60 -13.70 -6.44 -19.97
N PHE A 61 -13.61 -5.97 -18.72
CA PHE A 61 -12.52 -5.13 -18.21
C PHE A 61 -11.64 -5.85 -17.16
N ASP A 62 -11.91 -7.13 -16.89
CA ASP A 62 -11.23 -7.92 -15.85
C ASP A 62 -11.15 -7.19 -14.50
N SER A 63 -12.20 -6.43 -14.18
CA SER A 63 -12.23 -5.55 -12.99
C SER A 63 -12.74 -6.24 -11.73
N ILE A 64 -13.29 -7.46 -11.85
CA ILE A 64 -13.86 -8.19 -10.72
C ILE A 64 -12.99 -9.40 -10.42
N ILE A 65 -12.61 -9.55 -9.16
CA ILE A 65 -11.86 -10.69 -8.65
C ILE A 65 -12.70 -11.34 -7.55
N ILE A 66 -12.97 -12.65 -7.68
CA ILE A 66 -13.62 -13.44 -6.64
C ILE A 66 -12.68 -14.54 -6.20
N ILE A 67 -12.40 -14.59 -4.89
CA ILE A 67 -11.52 -15.59 -4.29
C ILE A 67 -12.33 -16.34 -3.24
N GLY A 68 -12.38 -17.67 -3.36
CA GLY A 68 -12.82 -18.53 -2.27
C GLY A 68 -11.67 -18.64 -1.27
N LEU A 69 -11.83 -18.11 -0.06
CA LEU A 69 -10.84 -18.30 0.99
C LEU A 69 -11.15 -19.59 1.75
N PRO A 70 -10.13 -20.42 2.05
CA PRO A 70 -10.27 -21.39 3.13
C PRO A 70 -10.59 -20.63 4.41
N GLU A 71 -11.46 -21.19 5.26
CA GLU A 71 -12.08 -20.51 6.42
C GLU A 71 -11.11 -19.89 7.44
N ALA A 72 -9.79 -20.11 7.32
CA ALA A 72 -8.77 -19.79 8.31
C ALA A 72 -8.07 -18.41 8.15
N LEU A 73 -8.50 -17.54 7.24
CA LEU A 73 -7.94 -16.18 7.20
C LEU A 73 -8.79 -15.25 8.07
N GLU A 74 -8.26 -15.04 9.28
CA GLU A 74 -8.66 -14.00 10.22
C GLU A 74 -8.61 -12.61 9.55
N GLU A 75 -9.34 -11.67 10.16
CA GLU A 75 -9.65 -10.33 9.62
C GLU A 75 -8.49 -9.68 8.83
N PRO A 76 -8.77 -9.03 7.69
CA PRO A 76 -7.71 -8.40 6.89
C PRO A 76 -7.06 -7.27 7.68
N THR A 77 -5.72 -7.24 7.76
CA THR A 77 -4.96 -6.12 8.35
C THR A 77 -5.47 -4.75 7.88
N HIS A 78 -5.73 -4.62 6.59
CA HIS A 78 -6.27 -3.41 6.00
C HIS A 78 -7.16 -3.70 4.80
N ARG A 79 -8.27 -2.96 4.66
CA ARG A 79 -9.14 -2.99 3.47
C ARG A 79 -9.51 -1.58 3.01
N TYR A 80 -9.35 -1.31 1.71
CA TYR A 80 -9.74 -0.03 1.09
C TYR A 80 -11.24 0.01 0.77
N GLY A 81 -12.08 -0.01 1.81
CA GLY A 81 -13.53 0.05 1.69
C GLY A 81 -14.16 -1.24 1.15
N LYS A 82 -15.48 -1.22 0.97
CA LYS A 82 -16.24 -2.40 0.52
C LYS A 82 -15.83 -2.80 -0.90
N ASN A 83 -15.50 -4.08 -1.06
CA ASN A 83 -14.91 -4.68 -2.26
C ASN A 83 -13.59 -4.04 -2.74
N GLY A 84 -12.89 -3.28 -1.89
CA GLY A 84 -11.55 -2.79 -2.21
C GLY A 84 -10.48 -3.84 -2.00
N PHE A 85 -9.25 -3.50 -2.36
CA PHE A 85 -8.07 -4.31 -2.06
C PHE A 85 -7.98 -4.58 -0.54
N ALA A 86 -7.68 -5.82 -0.18
CA ALA A 86 -7.51 -6.28 1.20
C ALA A 86 -6.10 -6.87 1.37
N LEU A 87 -5.36 -6.35 2.36
CA LEU A 87 -4.07 -6.88 2.78
C LEU A 87 -4.27 -7.80 3.98
N TYR A 88 -3.66 -8.99 3.93
CA TYR A 88 -3.63 -9.97 5.00
C TYR A 88 -2.20 -10.13 5.52
N GLY A 89 -2.05 -10.13 6.85
CA GLY A 89 -0.76 -10.19 7.52
C GLY A 89 0.10 -8.95 7.31
N LEU A 90 1.24 -8.92 8.01
CA LEU A 90 2.30 -7.94 7.83
C LEU A 90 3.65 -8.63 8.01
N PRO A 91 4.69 -8.21 7.27
CA PRO A 91 6.04 -8.66 7.57
C PRO A 91 6.50 -8.04 8.89
N VAL A 92 7.19 -8.83 9.71
CA VAL A 92 7.74 -8.37 10.99
C VAL A 92 9.11 -7.73 10.74
N PRO A 93 9.31 -6.44 11.05
CA PRO A 93 10.63 -5.82 10.99
C PRO A 93 11.56 -6.46 12.02
N ALA A 94 12.80 -6.76 11.62
CA ALA A 94 13.81 -7.35 12.51
C ALA A 94 15.03 -6.42 12.58
N THR A 95 15.40 -6.00 13.79
CA THR A 95 16.54 -5.11 14.02
C THR A 95 17.85 -5.78 13.59
N GLY A 96 18.72 -5.00 12.92
CA GLY A 96 20.03 -5.48 12.47
C GLY A 96 19.99 -6.44 11.28
N LYS A 97 18.82 -6.66 10.66
CA LYS A 97 18.64 -7.52 9.50
C LYS A 97 18.02 -6.76 8.34
N VAL A 98 18.30 -7.22 7.11
CA VAL A 98 17.64 -6.74 5.90
C VAL A 98 16.53 -7.72 5.54
N THR A 99 15.28 -7.28 5.64
CA THR A 99 14.11 -8.10 5.28
C THR A 99 13.66 -7.77 3.87
N GLY A 100 13.77 -8.74 2.95
CA GLY A 100 13.29 -8.60 1.57
C GLY A 100 11.79 -8.91 1.44
N ILE A 101 11.04 -8.06 0.75
CA ILE A 101 9.63 -8.31 0.42
C ILE A 101 9.51 -8.57 -1.08
N LEU A 102 9.23 -9.81 -1.46
CA LEU A 102 9.10 -10.24 -2.84
C LEU A 102 7.65 -10.56 -3.19
N GLY A 103 7.25 -10.23 -4.42
CA GLY A 103 5.95 -10.57 -4.95
C GLY A 103 5.55 -9.71 -6.15
N PRO A 104 4.46 -10.03 -6.85
CA PRO A 104 3.97 -9.26 -7.99
C PRO A 104 3.58 -7.82 -7.60
N ASN A 105 3.45 -6.94 -8.59
CA ASN A 105 2.85 -5.63 -8.35
C ASN A 105 1.36 -5.77 -8.02
N GLY A 106 0.84 -4.92 -7.14
CA GLY A 106 -0.56 -4.97 -6.70
C GLY A 106 -0.86 -5.97 -5.58
N ILE A 107 0.13 -6.72 -5.07
CA ILE A 107 -0.07 -7.67 -3.96
C ILE A 107 -0.07 -7.02 -2.57
N GLY A 108 0.10 -5.69 -2.49
CA GLY A 108 0.06 -4.95 -1.22
C GLY A 108 1.41 -4.67 -0.56
N LYS A 109 2.54 -4.86 -1.25
CA LYS A 109 3.88 -4.52 -0.72
C LYS A 109 3.97 -3.07 -0.22
N SER A 110 3.54 -2.12 -1.06
CA SER A 110 3.55 -0.70 -0.70
C SER A 110 2.56 -0.39 0.42
N THR A 111 1.41 -1.07 0.47
CA THR A 111 0.44 -0.96 1.57
C THR A 111 1.05 -1.43 2.88
N ALA A 112 1.74 -2.56 2.89
CA ALA A 112 2.42 -3.08 4.08
C ALA A 112 3.52 -2.11 4.56
N ILE A 113 4.35 -1.59 3.65
CA ILE A 113 5.37 -0.60 3.99
C ILE A 113 4.73 0.67 4.57
N ASN A 114 3.64 1.17 3.98
CA ASN A 114 2.96 2.37 4.49
C ASN A 114 2.36 2.16 5.89
N ILE A 115 1.89 0.95 6.19
CA ILE A 115 1.42 0.59 7.53
C ILE A 115 2.59 0.56 8.51
N LEU A 116 3.67 -0.12 8.15
CA LEU A 116 4.87 -0.20 8.99
C LEU A 116 5.58 1.14 9.17
N SER A 117 5.43 2.07 8.20
CA SER A 117 5.95 3.43 8.30
C SER A 117 5.03 4.40 9.07
N GLY A 118 3.84 3.95 9.48
CA GLY A 118 2.84 4.77 10.16
C GLY A 118 2.14 5.79 9.26
N THR A 119 2.43 5.82 7.96
CA THR A 119 1.76 6.71 7.00
C THR A 119 0.33 6.26 6.68
N LEU A 120 0.05 4.96 6.84
CA LEU A 120 -1.28 4.37 6.72
C LEU A 120 -1.63 3.63 8.01
N LYS A 121 -2.72 4.03 8.68
CA LYS A 121 -3.23 3.27 9.82
C LYS A 121 -3.96 2.01 9.34
N PRO A 122 -3.66 0.81 9.87
CA PRO A 122 -4.44 -0.39 9.55
C PRO A 122 -5.87 -0.25 10.06
N ASN A 123 -6.79 -1.03 9.50
CA ASN A 123 -8.21 -0.89 9.83
C ASN A 123 -8.96 -2.20 10.08
N LEU A 124 -8.25 -3.34 10.09
CA LEU A 124 -8.81 -4.67 10.34
C LEU A 124 -10.04 -5.01 9.46
N GLY A 125 -10.19 -4.32 8.32
CA GLY A 125 -11.39 -4.42 7.46
C GLY A 125 -12.64 -3.71 7.99
N LYS A 126 -12.60 -3.10 9.18
CA LYS A 126 -13.74 -2.51 9.90
C LYS A 126 -13.95 -1.00 9.64
N GLY A 127 -13.16 -0.39 8.76
CA GLY A 127 -13.31 1.01 8.38
C GLY A 127 -12.54 1.98 9.28
N ARG A 128 -13.20 2.75 10.15
CA ARG A 128 -12.53 3.70 11.07
C ARG A 128 -12.44 3.08 12.46
N ILE A 129 -11.24 2.62 12.83
CA ILE A 129 -10.95 2.06 14.16
C ILE A 129 -9.85 2.85 14.87
N GLY A 130 -9.77 2.71 16.20
CA GLY A 130 -8.71 3.28 17.04
C GLY A 130 -7.42 2.45 17.03
N TRP A 131 -6.33 3.00 17.56
CA TRP A 131 -5.11 2.22 17.77
C TRP A 131 -5.25 1.17 18.87
N GLU A 132 -6.10 1.40 19.88
CA GLU A 132 -6.41 0.45 20.94
C GLU A 132 -6.89 -0.90 20.39
N GLU A 133 -7.94 -0.90 19.57
CA GLU A 133 -8.45 -2.12 18.92
C GLU A 133 -7.41 -2.81 18.01
N ILE A 134 -6.56 -2.04 17.33
CA ILE A 134 -5.47 -2.59 16.50
C ILE A 134 -4.46 -3.31 17.39
N LEU A 135 -4.04 -2.70 18.49
CA LEU A 135 -3.04 -3.27 19.40
C LEU A 135 -3.58 -4.50 20.12
N ASP A 136 -4.86 -4.51 20.47
CA ASP A 136 -5.57 -5.66 21.04
C ASP A 136 -5.58 -6.84 20.06
N TYR A 137 -5.86 -6.59 18.77
CA TYR A 137 -5.82 -7.63 17.73
C TYR A 137 -4.43 -8.26 17.61
N TYR A 138 -3.38 -7.45 17.69
CA TYR A 138 -1.99 -7.92 17.61
C TYR A 138 -1.43 -8.37 18.97
N ALA A 139 -2.21 -8.38 20.06
CA ALA A 139 -1.73 -8.73 21.39
C ALA A 139 -1.08 -10.12 21.42
N GLY A 140 0.09 -10.22 22.05
CA GLY A 140 0.88 -11.46 22.10
C GLY A 140 1.65 -11.80 20.82
N SER A 141 1.56 -10.98 19.77
CA SER A 141 2.39 -11.12 18.56
C SER A 141 3.65 -10.24 18.64
N THR A 142 4.68 -10.59 17.86
CA THR A 142 5.90 -9.76 17.71
C THR A 142 5.63 -8.40 17.04
N LEU A 143 4.49 -8.25 16.36
CA LEU A 143 4.08 -6.98 15.75
C LEU A 143 3.49 -6.00 16.77
N HIS A 144 3.04 -6.48 17.93
CA HIS A 144 2.41 -5.63 18.94
C HIS A 144 3.33 -4.49 19.37
N GLU A 145 4.54 -4.82 19.84
CA GLU A 145 5.53 -3.85 20.33
C GLU A 145 5.92 -2.84 19.22
N TYR A 146 6.07 -3.33 17.98
CA TYR A 146 6.40 -2.47 16.85
C TYR A 146 5.26 -1.49 16.52
N LEU A 147 4.03 -1.99 16.38
CA LEU A 147 2.87 -1.16 16.07
C LEU A 147 2.54 -0.18 17.20
N GLU A 148 2.78 -0.57 18.45
CA GLU A 148 2.68 0.32 19.60
C GLU A 148 3.67 1.49 19.46
N GLY A 149 4.94 1.18 19.17
CA GLY A 149 5.98 2.19 18.94
C GLY A 149 5.66 3.12 17.77
N VAL A 150 5.08 2.61 16.68
CA VAL A 150 4.57 3.43 15.56
C VAL A 150 3.41 4.32 16.00
N SER A 151 2.44 3.78 16.74
CA SER A 151 1.26 4.54 17.19
C SER A 151 1.63 5.71 18.11
N GLN A 152 2.64 5.50 18.97
CA GLN A 152 3.15 6.48 19.92
C GLN A 152 4.23 7.41 19.30
N LYS A 153 4.56 7.23 18.01
CA LYS A 153 5.64 7.95 17.29
C LYS A 153 7.01 7.86 17.99
N LYS A 154 7.25 6.76 18.72
CA LYS A 154 8.54 6.48 19.36
C LYS A 154 9.57 5.96 18.37
N ILE A 155 9.11 5.32 17.29
CA ILE A 155 9.96 4.78 16.23
C ILE A 155 10.10 5.82 15.12
N LYS A 156 11.34 6.24 14.84
CA LYS A 156 11.68 7.06 13.68
C LYS A 156 11.85 6.17 12.46
N ILE A 157 11.11 6.46 11.40
CA ILE A 157 11.17 5.72 10.14
C ILE A 157 11.61 6.65 9.00
N SER A 158 12.61 6.21 8.24
CA SER A 158 13.00 6.84 6.98
C SER A 158 12.53 5.96 5.82
N GLN A 159 11.72 6.50 4.92
CA GLN A 159 11.16 5.77 3.79
C GLN A 159 11.61 6.39 2.47
N LYS A 160 12.19 5.59 1.58
CA LYS A 160 12.47 6.01 0.21
C LYS A 160 11.15 6.02 -0.59
N PRO A 161 10.76 7.14 -1.22
CA PRO A 161 9.57 7.17 -2.05
C PRO A 161 9.66 6.15 -3.19
N GLN A 162 8.57 5.44 -3.45
CA GLN A 162 8.46 4.54 -4.60
C GLN A 162 8.58 5.31 -5.93
N TYR A 163 8.00 6.51 -5.98
CA TYR A 163 7.98 7.41 -7.15
C TYR A 163 8.95 8.57 -6.95
N VAL A 164 10.18 8.42 -7.45
CA VAL A 164 11.25 9.42 -7.30
C VAL A 164 11.02 10.67 -8.15
N ASP A 165 10.20 10.56 -9.19
CA ASP A 165 9.73 11.65 -10.06
C ASP A 165 8.85 12.68 -9.32
N MET A 166 8.40 12.35 -8.11
CA MET A 166 7.67 13.26 -7.23
C MET A 166 8.59 14.18 -6.42
N ILE A 167 9.89 13.88 -6.33
CA ILE A 167 10.86 14.67 -5.56
C ILE A 167 11.02 16.09 -6.16
N PRO A 168 11.25 16.27 -7.48
CA PRO A 168 11.35 17.61 -8.08
C PRO A 168 10.07 18.45 -8.00
N LYS A 169 8.91 17.81 -7.75
CA LYS A 169 7.63 18.49 -7.55
C LYS A 169 7.49 19.05 -6.13
N LYS A 170 8.11 18.38 -5.14
CA LYS A 170 8.02 18.76 -3.71
C LYS A 170 9.19 19.61 -3.23
N PHE A 171 10.33 19.54 -3.90
CA PHE A 171 11.51 20.32 -3.55
C PHE A 171 12.06 21.03 -4.80
N LYS A 172 12.28 22.34 -4.66
CA LYS A 172 12.95 23.18 -5.65
C LYS A 172 14.31 23.57 -5.09
N GLY A 173 15.37 23.33 -5.85
CA GLY A 173 16.74 23.65 -5.43
C GLY A 173 17.76 22.64 -5.94
N LYS A 174 18.98 22.74 -5.39
CA LYS A 174 20.10 21.86 -5.74
C LYS A 174 20.11 20.57 -4.94
N VAL A 175 20.78 19.54 -5.46
CA VAL A 175 20.96 18.26 -4.76
C VAL A 175 21.64 18.47 -3.40
N ARG A 176 22.70 19.30 -3.36
CA ARG A 176 23.41 19.64 -2.12
C ARG A 176 22.48 20.15 -1.02
N GLU A 177 21.53 21.02 -1.37
CA GLU A 177 20.62 21.64 -0.42
C GLU A 177 19.63 20.62 0.16
N LEU A 178 19.09 19.73 -0.69
CA LEU A 178 18.22 18.66 -0.24
C LEU A 178 18.96 17.71 0.71
N LEU A 179 20.16 17.28 0.32
CA LEU A 179 20.94 16.32 1.09
C LEU A 179 21.45 16.92 2.41
N SER A 180 21.89 18.18 2.40
CA SER A 180 22.32 18.87 3.63
C SER A 180 21.15 19.09 4.61
N LYS A 181 19.93 19.25 4.11
CA LYS A 181 18.72 19.34 4.96
C LYS A 181 18.25 18.00 5.51
N THR A 182 18.63 16.90 4.88
CA THR A 182 18.18 15.55 5.26
C THR A 182 19.24 14.76 6.02
N ASP A 183 20.51 15.19 5.97
CA ASP A 183 21.60 14.59 6.72
C ASP A 183 21.54 14.99 8.20
N GLU A 184 20.95 14.11 9.00
CA GLU A 184 20.91 14.20 10.46
C GLU A 184 22.08 13.41 11.09
N ARG A 185 22.74 12.56 10.30
CA ARG A 185 23.79 11.62 10.74
C ARG A 185 25.21 12.14 10.49
N GLY A 186 25.37 13.21 9.71
CA GLY A 186 26.67 13.79 9.35
C GLY A 186 27.48 12.92 8.38
N ILE A 187 26.84 12.02 7.64
CA ILE A 187 27.50 11.05 6.75
C ILE A 187 27.39 11.44 5.26
N LEU A 188 26.93 12.65 4.96
CA LEU A 188 26.70 13.12 3.59
C LEU A 188 27.90 12.89 2.66
N ASN A 189 29.12 13.25 3.09
CA ASN A 189 30.33 13.11 2.27
C ASN A 189 30.64 11.65 1.92
N GLU A 190 30.33 10.71 2.82
CA GLU A 190 30.50 9.28 2.58
C GLU A 190 29.45 8.76 1.59
N LEU A 191 28.19 9.19 1.75
CA LEU A 191 27.10 8.83 0.86
C LEU A 191 27.33 9.36 -0.56
N ILE A 192 27.85 10.58 -0.69
CA ILE A 192 28.16 11.19 -1.98
C ILE A 192 29.13 10.32 -2.78
N LYS A 193 30.18 9.83 -2.11
CA LYS A 193 31.19 8.93 -2.71
C LYS A 193 30.63 7.56 -3.01
N LYS A 194 29.96 6.92 -2.04
CA LYS A 194 29.45 5.55 -2.18
C LYS A 194 28.36 5.42 -3.24
N LEU A 195 27.57 6.47 -3.45
CA LEU A 195 26.48 6.49 -4.42
C LEU A 195 26.88 7.16 -5.74
N ASP A 196 28.14 7.59 -5.91
CA ASP A 196 28.62 8.20 -7.15
C ASP A 196 27.74 9.40 -7.59
N ILE A 197 27.50 10.31 -6.65
CA ILE A 197 26.68 11.52 -6.88
C ILE A 197 27.50 12.83 -6.79
N GLU A 198 28.83 12.74 -6.79
CA GLU A 198 29.73 13.90 -6.78
C GLU A 198 29.49 14.83 -7.97
N GLY A 199 29.38 14.28 -9.18
CA GLY A 199 29.19 15.07 -10.40
C GLY A 199 27.83 15.74 -10.53
N ILE A 200 26.85 15.38 -9.68
CA ILE A 200 25.48 15.91 -9.74
C ILE A 200 25.12 16.78 -8.52
N ILE A 201 26.02 16.93 -7.55
CA ILE A 201 25.72 17.56 -6.26
C ILE A 201 25.29 19.03 -6.39
N ASP A 202 25.83 19.74 -7.39
CA ASP A 202 25.56 21.16 -7.63
C ASP A 202 24.51 21.40 -8.74
N ARG A 203 23.96 20.33 -9.31
CA ARG A 203 22.88 20.39 -10.32
C ARG A 203 21.52 20.59 -9.65
N SER A 204 20.57 21.11 -10.43
CA SER A 204 19.17 21.20 -10.00
C SER A 204 18.52 19.82 -10.01
N ILE A 205 17.64 19.55 -9.05
CA ILE A 205 16.92 18.26 -8.93
C ILE A 205 16.04 17.99 -10.16
N GLU A 206 15.54 19.04 -10.82
CA GLU A 206 14.68 18.92 -12.01
C GLU A 206 15.42 18.44 -13.26
N GLU A 207 16.74 18.61 -13.31
CA GLU A 207 17.58 18.27 -14.45
C GLU A 207 18.10 16.82 -14.39
N LEU A 208 17.86 16.15 -13.26
CA LEU A 208 18.35 14.80 -13.02
C LEU A 208 17.54 13.75 -13.79
N SER A 209 18.25 12.76 -14.31
CA SER A 209 17.66 11.54 -14.83
C SER A 209 17.00 10.72 -13.70
N GLY A 210 16.12 9.79 -14.08
CA GLY A 210 15.47 8.90 -13.11
C GLY A 210 16.46 8.08 -12.27
N GLY A 211 17.57 7.62 -12.86
CA GLY A 211 18.62 6.89 -12.15
C GLY A 211 19.39 7.76 -11.15
N GLU A 212 19.70 9.00 -11.52
CA GLU A 212 20.31 9.98 -10.60
C GLU A 212 19.35 10.32 -9.46
N LEU A 213 18.06 10.55 -9.75
CA LEU A 213 17.04 10.76 -8.73
C LEU A 213 16.91 9.57 -7.77
N GLN A 214 17.04 8.34 -8.26
CA GLN A 214 17.04 7.16 -7.38
C GLN A 214 18.20 7.16 -6.40
N ARG A 215 19.41 7.54 -6.85
CA ARG A 215 20.61 7.62 -6.00
C ARG A 215 20.49 8.76 -4.99
N VAL A 216 19.99 9.92 -5.41
CA VAL A 216 19.71 11.06 -4.50
C VAL A 216 18.64 10.70 -3.47
N ALA A 217 17.55 10.04 -3.88
CA ALA A 217 16.51 9.59 -2.96
C ALA A 217 17.03 8.58 -1.93
N LEU A 218 17.93 7.68 -2.35
CA LEU A 218 18.58 6.74 -1.45
C LEU A 218 19.51 7.46 -0.47
N ALA A 219 20.32 8.41 -0.93
CA ALA A 219 21.19 9.23 -0.09
C ALA A 219 20.38 10.01 0.97
N ALA A 220 19.29 10.66 0.55
CA ALA A 220 18.41 11.39 1.45
C ALA A 220 17.72 10.47 2.48
N CYS A 221 17.36 9.25 2.07
CA CYS A 221 16.77 8.26 2.97
C CYS A 221 17.77 7.80 4.03
N ILE A 222 19.01 7.48 3.63
CA ILE A 222 20.06 6.98 4.54
C ILE A 222 20.60 8.08 5.46
N GLY A 223 20.64 9.33 4.99
CA GLY A 223 21.13 10.48 5.76
C GLY A 223 20.29 10.83 6.99
N ARG A 224 19.00 10.47 7.00
CA ARG A 224 18.12 10.64 8.17
C ARG A 224 18.49 9.70 9.31
N GLU A 225 18.38 10.19 10.53
CA GLU A 225 18.51 9.38 11.74
C GLU A 225 17.17 8.65 12.00
N ALA A 226 17.15 7.35 11.74
CA ALA A 226 15.95 6.53 11.86
C ALA A 226 16.27 5.15 12.46
N ASP A 227 15.30 4.58 13.17
CA ASP A 227 15.37 3.22 13.69
C ASP A 227 15.17 2.19 12.57
N PHE A 228 14.30 2.51 11.60
CA PHE A 228 14.00 1.67 10.44
C PHE A 228 14.10 2.45 9.13
N TYR A 229 14.64 1.77 8.11
CA TYR A 229 14.75 2.26 6.74
C TYR A 229 13.93 1.36 5.81
N PHE A 230 12.99 1.96 5.07
CA PHE A 230 12.14 1.25 4.08
C PHE A 230 12.34 1.79 2.66
#